data_AF-A0A2H0H7Y4-F1
#
_entry.id   AF-A0A2H0H7Y4-F1
#
_cell.length_a   1.000
_cell.length_b   1.000
_cell.length_c   1.000
_cell.angle_alpha   90.00
_cell.angle_beta   90.00
_cell.angle_gamma   90.00
#
_symmetry.space_group_name_H-M   'P 1'
#
loop_
_entity.id
_entity.type
_entity.pdbx_description
1 polymer ?
#
loop_
_entity_poly.entity_id
_entity_poly.type
_entity_poly.pdbx_seq_one_letter_code
_entity_poly.pdbx_strand_id
1 'polypeptide(L)'
;MKDHFIENLRESLRENADEKTRESALRFFKEEVRFYGVKSAIIHQISNEHFKPIKNKPKAEIFELCETLWQSGMMEESIVACNWSYYVRKKYEPSDFKLFERWVNDYITNWASCDTFCNHTVGTFVEMYPHFIHELKTWAWSSNRWMRRAASVSLIIPAKKGFFLNDIFEIATILLTDS
;
A
#
# COMPACT_ATOMS: atom_id res chain seq x y z
N MET A 1 -12.87 18.52 -9.59
CA MET A 1 -12.26 18.92 -8.29
C MET A 1 -11.27 17.87 -7.79
N LYS A 2 -11.65 16.58 -7.74
CA LYS A 2 -10.71 15.47 -7.46
C LYS A 2 -9.54 15.44 -8.46
N ASP A 3 -9.85 15.63 -9.75
CA ASP A 3 -8.88 15.57 -10.85
C ASP A 3 -7.75 16.59 -10.72
N HIS A 4 -8.00 17.75 -10.10
CA HIS A 4 -6.98 18.78 -9.94
C HIS A 4 -5.88 18.38 -8.95
N PHE A 5 -6.23 17.71 -7.83
CA PHE A 5 -5.22 17.26 -6.87
C PHE A 5 -4.33 16.16 -7.44
N ILE A 6 -4.94 15.23 -8.17
CA ILE A 6 -4.23 14.13 -8.81
C ILE A 6 -3.33 14.65 -9.93
N GLU A 7 -3.81 15.59 -10.75
CA GLU A 7 -2.99 16.12 -11.85
C GLU A 7 -1.81 16.95 -11.33
N ASN A 8 -2.01 17.81 -10.33
CA ASN A 8 -0.90 18.55 -9.72
C ASN A 8 0.16 17.63 -9.10
N LEU A 9 -0.27 16.54 -8.46
CA LEU A 9 0.65 15.51 -7.94
C LEU A 9 1.44 14.86 -9.08
N ARG A 10 0.76 14.47 -10.16
CA ARG A 10 1.38 13.84 -11.33
C ARG A 10 2.35 14.78 -12.03
N GLU A 11 2.03 16.06 -12.12
CA GLU A 11 2.95 17.08 -12.63
C GLU A 11 4.23 17.13 -11.80
N SER A 12 4.13 17.22 -10.47
CA SER A 12 5.31 17.17 -9.59
C SER A 12 6.13 15.89 -9.75
N LEU A 13 5.48 14.74 -9.96
CA LEU A 13 6.18 13.47 -10.23
C LEU A 13 6.93 13.53 -11.57
N ARG A 14 6.30 14.06 -12.64
CA ARG A 14 6.93 14.20 -13.95
C ARG A 14 8.10 15.20 -13.93
N GLU A 15 7.98 16.31 -13.21
CA GLU A 15 9.04 17.31 -13.08
C GLU A 15 10.28 16.79 -12.33
N ASN A 16 10.11 15.78 -11.48
CA ASN A 16 11.19 15.17 -10.70
C ASN A 16 11.63 13.81 -11.27
N ALA A 17 11.15 13.45 -12.46
CA ALA A 17 11.50 12.21 -13.11
C ALA A 17 12.87 12.29 -13.79
N ASP A 18 13.67 11.22 -13.65
CA ASP A 18 14.89 11.04 -14.42
C ASP A 18 15.00 9.63 -15.01
N GLU A 19 15.43 9.55 -16.27
CA GLU A 19 15.48 8.30 -17.03
C GLU A 19 16.39 7.26 -16.37
N LYS A 20 17.50 7.69 -15.79
CA LYS A 20 18.47 6.79 -15.14
C LYS A 20 17.86 6.11 -13.92
N THR A 21 17.09 6.84 -13.11
CA THR A 21 16.34 6.29 -11.99
C THR A 21 15.27 5.32 -12.49
N ARG A 22 14.56 5.65 -13.58
CA ARG A 22 13.57 4.77 -14.21
C ARG A 22 14.19 3.43 -14.64
N GLU A 23 15.25 3.47 -15.43
CA GLU A 23 15.95 2.26 -15.91
C GLU A 23 16.54 1.43 -14.77
N SER A 24 17.09 2.09 -13.75
CA SER A 24 17.63 1.40 -12.59
C SER A 24 16.52 0.72 -11.78
N ALA A 25 15.35 1.33 -11.65
CA ALA A 25 14.23 0.79 -10.89
C ALA A 25 13.68 -0.50 -11.52
N LEU A 26 13.57 -0.54 -12.86
CA LEU A 26 13.06 -1.70 -13.60
C LEU A 26 13.85 -3.00 -13.32
N ARG A 27 15.13 -2.90 -12.98
CA ARG A 27 15.99 -4.08 -12.69
C ARG A 27 15.59 -4.85 -11.43
N PHE A 28 14.79 -4.25 -10.54
CA PHE A 28 14.37 -4.87 -9.27
C PHE A 28 13.05 -5.64 -9.36
N PHE A 29 12.37 -5.60 -10.51
CA PHE A 29 11.05 -6.18 -10.68
C PHE A 29 11.09 -7.30 -11.71
N LYS A 30 10.39 -8.39 -11.41
CA LYS A 30 10.13 -9.47 -12.37
C LYS A 30 8.84 -9.22 -13.12
N GLU A 31 7.93 -8.52 -12.48
CA GLU A 31 6.64 -8.10 -13.00
C GLU A 31 6.76 -6.86 -13.87
N GLU A 32 5.79 -6.65 -14.77
CA GLU A 32 5.69 -5.40 -15.51
C GLU A 32 5.28 -4.28 -14.55
N VAL A 33 6.12 -3.27 -14.41
CA VAL A 33 5.87 -2.12 -13.54
C VAL A 33 6.16 -0.82 -14.30
N ARG A 34 5.30 0.17 -14.12
CA ARG A 34 5.41 1.48 -14.77
C ARG A 34 5.93 2.51 -13.79
N PHE A 35 6.88 3.30 -14.26
CA PHE A 35 7.58 4.30 -13.45
C PHE A 35 7.61 5.65 -14.16
N TYR A 36 7.49 6.71 -13.37
CA TYR A 36 7.92 8.04 -13.78
C TYR A 36 9.45 8.12 -13.83
N GLY A 37 10.13 7.54 -12.85
CA GLY A 37 11.57 7.66 -12.65
C GLY A 37 11.93 8.57 -11.48
N VAL A 38 11.13 8.58 -10.41
CA VAL A 38 11.37 9.44 -9.23
C VAL A 38 11.98 8.61 -8.10
N LYS A 39 13.01 9.16 -7.44
CA LYS A 39 13.63 8.50 -6.28
C LYS A 39 12.66 8.44 -5.10
N SER A 40 12.64 7.32 -4.37
CA SER A 40 11.74 7.09 -3.23
C SER A 40 11.70 8.25 -2.22
N ALA A 41 12.85 8.81 -1.82
CA ALA A 41 12.90 9.95 -0.90
C ALA A 41 12.12 11.17 -1.42
N ILE A 42 12.21 11.45 -2.73
CA ILE A 42 11.49 12.55 -3.37
C ILE A 42 10.00 12.23 -3.48
N ILE A 43 9.61 10.97 -3.74
CA ILE A 43 8.20 10.55 -3.72
C ILE A 43 7.56 10.83 -2.36
N HIS A 44 8.24 10.49 -1.25
CA HIS A 44 7.73 10.77 0.09
C HIS A 44 7.62 12.27 0.39
N GLN A 45 8.59 13.08 -0.09
CA GLN A 45 8.52 14.53 0.02
C GLN A 45 7.32 15.09 -0.75
N ILE A 46 7.17 14.73 -2.03
CA ILE A 46 6.04 15.13 -2.88
C ILE A 46 4.71 14.71 -2.24
N SER A 47 4.62 13.44 -1.81
CA SER A 47 3.43 12.90 -1.14
C SER A 47 3.02 13.73 0.08
N ASN A 48 3.97 14.11 0.93
CA ASN A 48 3.71 14.93 2.11
C ASN A 48 3.26 16.35 1.74
N GLU A 49 3.93 17.01 0.79
CA GLU A 49 3.56 18.36 0.34
C GLU A 49 2.14 18.40 -0.24
N HIS A 50 1.80 17.43 -1.09
CA HIS A 50 0.47 17.34 -1.70
C HIS A 50 -0.61 16.85 -0.72
N PHE A 51 -0.24 16.21 0.39
CA PHE A 51 -1.21 15.83 1.42
C PHE A 51 -1.64 17.03 2.30
N LYS A 52 -0.75 18.00 2.55
CA LYS A 52 -1.04 19.17 3.41
C LYS A 52 -2.36 19.90 3.08
N PRO A 53 -2.69 20.22 1.81
CA PRO A 53 -3.94 20.90 1.48
C PRO A 53 -5.19 20.01 1.64
N ILE A 54 -5.04 18.69 1.55
CA ILE A 54 -6.17 17.74 1.63
C ILE A 54 -6.31 17.08 3.00
N LYS A 55 -5.39 17.29 3.94
CA LYS A 55 -5.32 16.59 5.24
C LYS A 55 -6.61 16.66 6.08
N ASN A 56 -7.40 17.72 5.91
CA ASN A 56 -8.63 17.97 6.66
C ASN A 56 -9.89 17.46 5.93
N LYS A 57 -9.76 16.92 4.72
CA LYS A 57 -10.88 16.33 4.00
C LYS A 57 -11.45 15.10 4.73
N PRO A 58 -12.71 14.73 4.44
CA PRO A 58 -13.28 13.46 4.88
C PRO A 58 -12.37 12.29 4.48
N LYS A 59 -12.28 11.27 5.35
CA LYS A 59 -11.50 10.05 5.08
C LYS A 59 -11.90 9.41 3.74
N ALA A 60 -13.21 9.35 3.47
CA ALA A 60 -13.74 8.81 2.22
C ALA A 60 -13.18 9.53 0.99
N GLU A 61 -13.14 10.88 0.99
CA GLU A 61 -12.54 11.63 -0.13
C GLU A 61 -11.06 11.32 -0.31
N ILE A 62 -10.31 11.14 0.78
CA ILE A 62 -8.88 10.78 0.71
C ILE A 62 -8.71 9.37 0.14
N PHE A 63 -9.56 8.43 0.55
CA PHE A 63 -9.54 7.07 0.01
C PHE A 63 -9.93 7.02 -1.47
N GLU A 64 -10.86 7.85 -1.94
CA GLU A 64 -11.17 7.96 -3.37
C GLU A 64 -9.98 8.49 -4.18
N LEU A 65 -9.18 9.41 -3.62
CA LEU A 65 -7.92 9.83 -4.25
C LEU A 65 -6.91 8.68 -4.27
N CYS A 66 -6.74 7.94 -3.17
CA CYS A 66 -5.87 6.75 -3.13
C CYS A 66 -6.29 5.70 -4.18
N GLU A 67 -7.59 5.44 -4.33
CA GLU A 67 -8.11 4.53 -5.36
C GLU A 67 -7.74 4.99 -6.76
N THR A 68 -7.87 6.30 -7.05
CA THR A 68 -7.49 6.88 -8.34
C THR A 68 -6.00 6.69 -8.64
N LEU A 69 -5.15 6.82 -7.61
CA LEU A 69 -3.71 6.60 -7.72
C LEU A 69 -3.37 5.12 -7.96
N TRP A 70 -4.04 4.21 -7.25
CA TRP A 70 -3.89 2.76 -7.46
C TRP A 70 -4.25 2.34 -8.90
N GLN A 71 -5.37 2.86 -9.42
CA GLN A 71 -5.85 2.55 -10.76
C GLN A 71 -4.89 2.97 -11.88
N SER A 72 -3.95 3.88 -11.63
CA SER A 72 -2.96 4.31 -12.62
C SER A 72 -1.99 3.19 -13.02
N GLY A 73 -1.74 2.22 -12.13
CA GLY A 73 -0.68 1.24 -12.26
C GLY A 73 0.75 1.82 -12.21
N MET A 74 0.89 3.12 -11.87
CA MET A 74 2.19 3.76 -11.70
C MET A 74 2.72 3.47 -10.30
N MET A 75 4.00 3.07 -10.22
CA MET A 75 4.62 2.68 -8.97
C MET A 75 4.72 3.85 -7.98
N GLU A 76 5.09 5.03 -8.46
CA GLU A 76 5.21 6.21 -7.60
C GLU A 76 3.84 6.70 -7.09
N GLU A 77 2.79 6.62 -7.90
CA GLU A 77 1.41 6.90 -7.45
C GLU A 77 0.95 5.90 -6.40
N SER A 78 1.29 4.61 -6.56
CA SER A 78 0.99 3.56 -5.58
C SER A 78 1.63 3.86 -4.22
N ILE A 79 2.89 4.33 -4.20
CA ILE A 79 3.57 4.76 -2.97
C ILE A 79 2.86 5.96 -2.34
N VAL A 80 2.39 6.92 -3.15
CA VAL A 80 1.60 8.06 -2.64
C VAL A 80 0.28 7.58 -2.02
N ALA A 81 -0.42 6.64 -2.67
CA ALA A 81 -1.65 6.04 -2.13
C ALA A 81 -1.41 5.33 -0.78
N CYS A 82 -0.29 4.61 -0.66
CA CYS A 82 0.13 3.99 0.61
C CYS A 82 0.37 5.05 1.70
N ASN A 83 1.10 6.11 1.39
CA ASN A 83 1.37 7.19 2.35
C ASN A 83 0.07 7.88 2.79
N TRP A 84 -0.78 8.28 1.85
CA TRP A 84 -2.00 9.03 2.13
C TRP A 84 -3.02 8.21 2.91
N SER A 85 -3.23 6.93 2.55
CA SER A 85 -4.06 6.03 3.35
C SER A 85 -3.53 5.92 4.78
N TYR A 86 -2.22 5.73 4.94
CA TYR A 86 -1.60 5.65 6.28
C TYR A 86 -1.65 6.96 7.08
N TYR A 87 -1.58 8.12 6.44
CA TYR A 87 -1.69 9.41 7.12
C TYR A 87 -3.03 9.60 7.82
N VAL A 88 -4.09 8.97 7.32
CA VAL A 88 -5.43 9.02 7.93
C VAL A 88 -5.73 7.88 8.89
N ARG A 89 -4.76 7.01 9.23
CA ARG A 89 -4.93 5.83 10.10
C ARG A 89 -5.68 6.07 11.41
N LYS A 90 -5.57 7.26 12.00
CA LYS A 90 -6.31 7.64 13.23
C LYS A 90 -7.83 7.68 13.05
N LYS A 91 -8.32 7.68 11.81
CA LYS A 91 -9.74 7.71 11.43
C LYS A 91 -10.23 6.36 10.89
N TYR A 92 -9.40 5.31 10.94
CA TYR A 92 -9.83 4.00 10.47
C TYR A 92 -11.04 3.51 11.27
N GLU A 93 -11.88 2.72 10.62
CA GLU A 93 -13.02 2.03 11.20
C GLU A 93 -13.12 0.61 10.62
N PRO A 94 -13.77 -0.35 11.30
CA PRO A 94 -13.82 -1.74 10.86
C PRO A 94 -14.26 -1.95 9.41
N SER A 95 -15.18 -1.12 8.89
CA SER A 95 -15.66 -1.23 7.51
C SER A 95 -14.61 -0.91 6.45
N ASP A 96 -13.51 -0.24 6.82
CA ASP A 96 -12.41 0.08 5.89
C ASP A 96 -11.65 -1.17 5.44
N PHE A 97 -11.69 -2.27 6.21
CA PHE A 97 -10.96 -3.49 5.86
C PHE A 97 -11.34 -4.00 4.47
N LYS A 98 -12.63 -3.99 4.14
CA LYS A 98 -13.14 -4.45 2.84
C LYS A 98 -12.57 -3.62 1.68
N LEU A 99 -12.31 -2.33 1.91
CA LEU A 99 -11.66 -1.48 0.92
C LEU A 99 -10.18 -1.84 0.76
N PHE A 100 -9.47 -2.05 1.88
CA PHE A 100 -8.06 -2.43 1.84
C PHE A 100 -7.86 -3.81 1.20
N GLU A 101 -8.72 -4.78 1.51
CA GLU A 101 -8.78 -6.08 0.87
C GLU A 101 -8.91 -5.95 -0.65
N ARG A 102 -9.88 -5.12 -1.10
CA ARG A 102 -10.07 -4.85 -2.52
C ARG A 102 -8.81 -4.27 -3.17
N TRP A 103 -8.16 -3.29 -2.55
CA TRP A 103 -6.94 -2.70 -3.10
C TRP A 103 -5.81 -3.72 -3.23
N VAL A 104 -5.63 -4.59 -2.23
CA VAL A 104 -4.63 -5.66 -2.30
C VAL A 104 -4.96 -6.62 -3.44
N ASN A 105 -6.22 -7.03 -3.58
CA ASN A 105 -6.60 -7.99 -4.59
C ASN A 105 -6.55 -7.42 -6.03
N ASP A 106 -7.02 -6.19 -6.21
CA ASP A 106 -7.31 -5.64 -7.53
C ASP A 106 -6.16 -4.79 -8.10
N TYR A 107 -5.34 -4.18 -7.25
CA TYR A 107 -4.35 -3.17 -7.68
C TYR A 107 -2.90 -3.52 -7.37
N ILE A 108 -2.63 -4.34 -6.36
CA ILE A 108 -1.25 -4.70 -6.01
C ILE A 108 -0.75 -5.77 -6.97
N THR A 109 0.31 -5.44 -7.71
CA THR A 109 0.89 -6.30 -8.75
C THR A 109 2.38 -6.57 -8.56
N ASN A 110 2.99 -6.02 -7.53
CA ASN A 110 4.43 -6.17 -7.26
C ASN A 110 4.73 -6.17 -5.76
N TRP A 111 5.91 -6.70 -5.41
CA TRP A 111 6.34 -6.86 -4.02
C TRP A 111 6.47 -5.53 -3.28
N ALA A 112 6.93 -4.48 -3.95
CA ALA A 112 7.24 -3.21 -3.30
C ALA A 112 5.98 -2.45 -2.88
N SER A 113 4.95 -2.41 -3.73
CA SER A 113 3.64 -1.85 -3.38
C SER A 113 2.94 -2.68 -2.31
N CYS A 114 3.02 -4.01 -2.40
CA CYS A 114 2.52 -4.93 -1.37
C CYS A 114 3.12 -4.61 0.00
N ASP A 115 4.44 -4.60 0.11
CA ASP A 115 5.14 -4.38 1.37
C ASP A 115 4.90 -2.97 1.91
N THR A 116 4.89 -1.95 1.06
CA THR A 116 4.66 -0.56 1.47
C THR A 116 3.26 -0.38 2.06
N PHE A 117 2.23 -0.91 1.39
CA PHE A 117 0.85 -0.82 1.85
C PHE A 117 0.62 -1.66 3.11
N CYS A 118 1.05 -2.93 3.08
CA CYS A 118 0.69 -3.91 4.10
C CYS A 118 1.45 -3.70 5.42
N ASN A 119 2.74 -3.39 5.38
CA ASN A 119 3.54 -3.16 6.60
C ASN A 119 2.98 -2.03 7.46
N HIS A 120 2.34 -1.03 6.82
CA HIS A 120 1.88 0.18 7.49
C HIS A 120 0.36 0.26 7.58
N THR A 121 -0.35 0.35 6.46
CA THR A 121 -1.80 0.55 6.44
C THR A 121 -2.54 -0.67 6.99
N VAL A 122 -2.32 -1.86 6.43
CA VAL A 122 -3.01 -3.08 6.90
C VAL A 122 -2.50 -3.50 8.27
N GLY A 123 -1.19 -3.46 8.51
CA GLY A 123 -0.60 -3.79 9.81
C GLY A 123 -1.14 -2.91 10.94
N THR A 124 -1.23 -1.60 10.73
CA THR A 124 -1.84 -0.71 11.73
C THR A 124 -3.33 -0.96 11.90
N PHE A 125 -4.04 -1.26 10.82
CA PHE A 125 -5.45 -1.59 10.89
C PHE A 125 -5.69 -2.83 11.77
N VAL A 126 -4.92 -3.90 11.59
CA VAL A 126 -5.03 -5.12 12.41
C VAL A 126 -4.59 -4.89 13.86
N GLU A 127 -3.62 -4.01 14.11
CA GLU A 127 -3.32 -3.58 15.49
C GLU A 127 -4.51 -2.85 16.15
N MET A 128 -5.22 -2.00 15.40
CA MET A 128 -6.40 -1.26 15.89
C MET A 128 -7.62 -2.18 16.05
N TYR A 129 -7.77 -3.19 15.19
CA TYR A 129 -8.88 -4.13 15.18
C TYR A 129 -8.37 -5.58 15.12
N PRO A 130 -7.86 -6.13 16.24
CA PRO A 130 -7.19 -7.43 16.26
C PRO A 130 -7.99 -8.62 15.74
N HIS A 131 -9.33 -8.56 15.78
CA HIS A 131 -10.18 -9.64 15.26
C HIS A 131 -10.06 -9.85 13.74
N PHE A 132 -9.59 -8.84 12.99
CA PHE A 132 -9.31 -8.96 11.55
C PHE A 132 -8.06 -9.79 11.24
N ILE A 133 -7.31 -10.27 12.24
CA ILE A 133 -6.25 -11.25 12.02
C ILE A 133 -6.76 -12.52 11.31
N HIS A 134 -8.02 -12.90 11.54
CA HIS A 134 -8.63 -14.03 10.86
C HIS A 134 -8.73 -13.81 9.34
N GLU A 135 -9.02 -12.58 8.91
CA GLU A 135 -9.08 -12.27 7.48
C GLU A 135 -7.70 -12.40 6.81
N LEU A 136 -6.61 -12.03 7.50
CA LEU A 136 -5.27 -12.27 6.99
C LEU A 136 -4.97 -13.77 6.82
N LYS A 137 -5.50 -14.64 7.69
CA LYS A 137 -5.40 -16.09 7.50
C LYS A 137 -6.17 -16.55 6.26
N THR A 138 -7.34 -15.97 5.99
CA THR A 138 -8.08 -16.20 4.74
C THR A 138 -7.26 -15.77 3.53
N TRP A 139 -6.59 -14.61 3.59
CA TRP A 139 -5.74 -14.12 2.51
C TRP A 139 -4.56 -15.07 2.21
N ALA A 140 -4.02 -15.75 3.22
CA ALA A 140 -2.95 -16.73 3.05
C ALA A 140 -3.34 -17.93 2.18
N TRP A 141 -4.63 -18.24 2.05
CA TRP A 141 -5.16 -19.30 1.18
C TRP A 141 -5.60 -18.81 -0.21
N SER A 142 -5.45 -17.51 -0.51
CA SER A 142 -5.90 -16.94 -1.78
C SER A 142 -5.13 -17.48 -2.98
N SER A 143 -5.81 -17.64 -4.12
CA SER A 143 -5.15 -17.92 -5.40
C SER A 143 -4.30 -16.75 -5.88
N ASN A 144 -4.61 -15.52 -5.44
CA ASN A 144 -3.82 -14.33 -5.73
C ASN A 144 -2.55 -14.30 -4.86
N ARG A 145 -1.38 -14.38 -5.50
CA ARG A 145 -0.08 -14.37 -4.81
C ARG A 145 0.16 -13.11 -3.97
N TRP A 146 -0.41 -11.98 -4.36
CA TRP A 146 -0.25 -10.72 -3.62
C TRP A 146 -1.08 -10.68 -2.36
N MET A 147 -2.25 -11.32 -2.36
CA MET A 147 -3.05 -11.54 -1.15
C MET A 147 -2.31 -12.45 -0.17
N ARG A 148 -1.72 -13.55 -0.66
CA ARG A 148 -0.89 -14.44 0.18
C ARG A 148 0.31 -13.72 0.78
N ARG A 149 1.03 -12.94 -0.03
CA ARG A 149 2.12 -12.09 0.45
C ARG A 149 1.62 -11.11 1.51
N ALA A 150 0.55 -10.37 1.23
CA ALA A 150 -0.05 -9.38 2.12
C ALA A 150 -0.42 -9.95 3.49
N ALA A 151 -0.94 -11.18 3.56
CA ALA A 151 -1.23 -11.88 4.80
C ALA A 151 -0.02 -11.92 5.75
N SER A 152 1.15 -12.28 5.19
CA SER A 152 2.40 -12.38 5.95
C SER A 152 3.02 -11.01 6.25
N VAL A 153 3.16 -10.13 5.25
CA VAL A 153 3.91 -8.88 5.41
C VAL A 153 3.16 -7.87 6.26
N SER A 154 1.83 -7.91 6.32
CA SER A 154 1.03 -7.07 7.22
C SER A 154 1.42 -7.22 8.70
N LEU A 155 2.01 -8.35 9.08
CA LEU A 155 2.38 -8.66 10.45
C LEU A 155 3.84 -8.36 10.78
N ILE A 156 4.67 -7.88 9.84
CA ILE A 156 6.08 -7.57 10.10
C ILE A 156 6.25 -6.49 11.18
N ILE A 157 5.50 -5.38 11.09
CA ILE A 157 5.56 -4.30 12.08
C ILE A 157 4.88 -4.69 13.40
N PRO A 158 3.68 -5.31 13.41
CA PRO A 158 3.09 -5.87 14.63
C PRO A 158 4.00 -6.88 15.35
N ALA A 159 4.66 -7.78 14.62
CA ALA A 159 5.57 -8.79 15.18
C ALA A 159 6.76 -8.16 15.91
N LYS A 160 7.32 -7.07 15.37
CA LYS A 160 8.41 -6.30 16.03
C LYS A 160 7.97 -5.72 17.38
N LYS A 161 6.66 -5.56 17.61
CA LYS A 161 6.07 -5.10 18.87
C LYS A 161 5.63 -6.26 19.79
N GLY A 162 5.83 -7.51 19.36
CA GLY A 162 5.43 -8.71 20.11
C GLY A 162 3.98 -9.14 19.92
N PHE A 163 3.27 -8.64 18.90
CA PHE A 163 1.88 -9.01 18.65
C PHE A 163 1.74 -10.25 17.74
N PHE A 164 0.62 -10.96 17.91
CA PHE A 164 0.10 -12.01 17.00
C PHE A 164 1.01 -13.23 16.77
N LEU A 165 1.88 -13.61 17.72
CA LEU A 165 2.87 -14.69 17.51
C LEU A 165 2.27 -16.01 17.01
N ASN A 166 1.19 -16.49 17.62
CA ASN A 166 0.55 -17.74 17.22
C ASN A 166 -0.06 -17.64 15.81
N ASP A 167 -0.71 -16.52 15.49
CA ASP A 167 -1.29 -16.27 14.17
C ASP A 167 -0.23 -16.16 13.08
N ILE A 168 0.93 -15.57 13.41
CA ILE A 168 2.10 -15.50 12.52
C ILE A 168 2.59 -16.90 12.19
N PHE A 169 2.72 -17.80 13.18
CA PHE A 169 3.13 -19.19 12.92
C PHE A 169 2.12 -19.96 12.08
N GLU A 170 0.82 -19.71 12.27
CA GLU A 170 -0.22 -20.32 11.45
C GLU A 170 -0.14 -19.86 9.99
N ILE A 171 -0.04 -18.54 9.75
CA ILE A 171 0.13 -17.98 8.40
C ILE A 171 1.43 -18.49 7.76
N ALA A 172 2.54 -18.53 8.51
CA ALA A 172 3.80 -19.07 8.02
C ALA A 172 3.70 -20.56 7.65
N THR A 173 2.89 -21.33 8.39
CA THR A 173 2.65 -22.75 8.09
C THR A 173 1.84 -22.92 6.81
N ILE A 174 0.80 -22.10 6.61
CA ILE A 174 -0.02 -22.10 5.38
C ILE A 174 0.86 -21.79 4.16
N LEU A 175 1.77 -20.82 4.29
CA LEU A 175 2.61 -20.34 3.20
C LEU A 175 3.94 -21.10 3.03
N LEU A 176 4.22 -22.10 3.88
CA LEU A 176 5.50 -22.82 3.87
C LEU A 176 5.80 -23.49 2.52
N THR A 177 4.75 -23.93 1.82
CA THR A 177 4.84 -24.62 0.54
C THR A 177 4.34 -23.76 -0.63
N ASP A 178 4.23 -22.43 -0.43
CA ASP A 178 3.80 -21.53 -1.50
C ASP A 178 4.85 -21.50 -2.64
N SER A 179 4.38 -21.56 -3.89
CA SER A 179 5.22 -21.60 -5.09
C SER A 179 4.92 -20.49 -6.09
#